data_AF-A0A5P6PB52-F1
#
_entry.id   AF-A0A5P6PB52-F1
#
_cell.length_a   1.000
_cell.length_b   1.000
_cell.length_c   1.000
_cell.angle_alpha   90.00
_cell.angle_beta   90.00
_cell.angle_gamma   90.00
#
_symmetry.space_group_name_H-M   'P 1'
#
loop_
_entity.id
_entity.type
_entity.pdbx_description
1 polymer ?
#
loop_
_entity_poly.entity_id
_entity_poly.type
_entity_poly.pdbx_seq_one_letter_code
_entity_poly.pdbx_strand_id
1 'polypeptide(L)'
;MFQVKNAVFRSLTGLLSFCTFTLLLFGPSGAQENLFDKEAFHRAADYCRSVVVRPIALSEDQAILCLDGRIEKNAYVSPAKKLKEGGLFVVRSAGGDIASAIALAEVLRERRAVVVVYDHCLSSCANYLLIASDQAHVLKGALVAWDYESSDPALPSCAKFAMEKTRDGDYRLQRGSCQPSAADEAQWRDILLAQTAFYRERMVDPYFEPPPDNRYLRKVVKSLNPDTHAYHYIGWTLHPRYFARLFKTTIVYESYPNEQAEVDEMVARLHLDMRVIFDP
;
A
#
# COMPACT_ATOMS: atom_id res chain seq x y z
N MET A 1 10.19 -12.74 64.94
CA MET A 1 10.72 -13.87 65.73
C MET A 1 9.58 -14.86 65.96
N PHE A 2 9.37 -15.81 65.06
CA PHE A 2 8.49 -16.97 65.27
C PHE A 2 9.09 -18.14 64.47
N GLN A 3 9.67 -19.08 65.19
CA GLN A 3 9.97 -20.44 64.73
C GLN A 3 8.78 -21.34 65.02
N VAL A 4 8.49 -22.31 64.14
CA VAL A 4 8.24 -23.76 64.39
C VAL A 4 8.22 -24.39 62.98
N LYS A 5 9.23 -25.13 62.48
CA LYS A 5 9.76 -26.49 62.75
C LYS A 5 8.82 -27.67 62.40
N ASN A 6 9.45 -28.66 61.75
CA ASN A 6 9.06 -30.08 61.58
C ASN A 6 8.20 -30.39 60.34
N ALA A 7 8.36 -31.49 59.60
CA ALA A 7 9.27 -32.65 59.61
C ALA A 7 8.93 -33.41 58.30
N VAL A 8 9.89 -33.75 57.43
CA VAL A 8 10.66 -35.01 57.42
C VAL A 8 9.88 -36.25 56.92
N PHE A 9 10.52 -36.91 55.92
CA PHE A 9 10.60 -38.37 55.63
C PHE A 9 9.78 -39.02 54.50
N ARG A 10 10.57 -39.78 53.69
CA ARG A 10 10.30 -41.03 52.94
C ARG A 10 9.68 -40.86 51.55
N SER A 11 10.05 -41.61 50.52
CA SER A 11 11.06 -42.66 50.34
C SER A 11 11.20 -42.92 48.84
N LEU A 12 12.36 -43.47 48.49
CA LEU A 12 12.78 -44.03 47.21
C LEU A 12 11.78 -45.02 46.56
N THR A 13 12.09 -45.26 45.27
CA THR A 13 11.90 -46.46 44.44
C THR A 13 10.56 -46.72 43.79
N GLY A 14 10.58 -46.78 42.45
CA GLY A 14 9.63 -47.60 41.70
C GLY A 14 9.49 -47.25 40.22
N LEU A 15 10.17 -48.02 39.37
CA LEU A 15 9.74 -48.40 38.01
C LEU A 15 9.97 -47.41 36.85
N LEU A 16 11.13 -47.62 36.23
CA LEU A 16 11.31 -47.79 34.79
C LEU A 16 10.00 -48.11 34.05
N SER A 17 9.47 -47.14 33.30
CA SER A 17 8.51 -47.39 32.24
C SER A 17 9.11 -46.92 30.93
N PHE A 18 9.33 -47.88 30.04
CA PHE A 18 9.75 -47.70 28.66
C PHE A 18 8.70 -46.88 27.90
N CYS A 19 8.83 -45.55 27.91
CA CYS A 19 8.26 -44.74 26.84
C CYS A 19 9.29 -44.71 25.71
N THR A 20 9.11 -45.65 24.78
CA THR A 20 9.51 -45.53 23.37
C THR A 20 9.24 -44.10 22.90
N PHE A 21 10.29 -43.27 22.92
CA PHE A 21 10.29 -41.96 22.31
C PHE A 21 10.15 -42.19 20.81
N THR A 22 8.91 -42.15 20.34
CA THR A 22 8.59 -42.04 18.93
C THR A 22 9.27 -40.77 18.47
N LEU A 23 10.40 -40.91 17.77
CA LEU A 23 10.98 -39.88 16.92
C LEU A 23 9.93 -39.54 15.87
N LEU A 24 8.96 -38.73 16.28
CA LEU A 24 8.13 -37.96 15.38
C LEU A 24 9.09 -37.09 14.61
N LEU A 25 9.37 -37.56 13.40
CA LEU A 25 9.63 -36.79 12.19
C LEU A 25 9.29 -35.32 12.38
N PHE A 26 10.22 -34.56 12.96
CA PHE A 26 10.43 -33.18 12.57
C PHE A 26 10.96 -33.25 11.15
N GLY A 27 10.06 -33.58 10.21
CA GLY A 27 10.24 -33.17 8.84
C GLY A 27 10.52 -31.68 8.89
N PRO A 28 11.46 -31.17 8.11
CA PRO A 28 11.61 -29.74 7.97
C PRO A 28 10.24 -29.25 7.51
N SER A 29 9.48 -28.65 8.43
CA SER A 29 8.37 -27.79 8.10
C SER A 29 9.02 -26.74 7.23
N GLY A 30 8.94 -26.96 5.92
CA GLY A 30 9.29 -26.02 4.91
C GLY A 30 8.39 -24.81 5.13
N ALA A 31 8.80 -23.95 6.06
CA ALA A 31 8.76 -22.51 5.89
C ALA A 31 9.73 -22.15 4.75
N GLN A 32 9.55 -22.83 3.61
CA GLN A 32 9.78 -22.25 2.32
C GLN A 32 8.59 -21.31 2.21
N GLU A 33 8.72 -20.12 2.82
CA GLU A 33 7.96 -18.95 2.39
C GLU A 33 7.92 -19.06 0.88
N ASN A 34 6.70 -19.30 0.35
CA ASN A 34 6.50 -19.50 -1.07
C ASN A 34 7.27 -18.39 -1.74
N LEU A 35 8.34 -18.80 -2.42
CA LEU A 35 9.12 -17.95 -3.30
C LEU A 35 8.08 -17.58 -4.34
N PHE A 36 7.39 -16.46 -4.06
CA PHE A 36 6.19 -16.03 -4.74
C PHE A 36 6.43 -16.22 -6.23
N ASP A 37 5.47 -16.82 -6.94
CA ASP A 37 5.63 -17.14 -8.36
C ASP A 37 5.80 -15.82 -9.14
N LYS A 38 7.03 -15.30 -9.16
CA LYS A 38 7.39 -14.05 -9.83
C LYS A 38 7.01 -14.18 -11.30
N GLU A 39 7.20 -15.37 -11.86
CA GLU A 39 6.78 -15.66 -13.23
C GLU A 39 5.27 -15.52 -13.40
N ALA A 40 4.43 -15.95 -12.44
CA ALA A 40 3.00 -15.69 -12.48
C ALA A 40 2.67 -14.19 -12.49
N PHE A 41 3.36 -13.37 -11.69
CA PHE A 41 3.12 -11.93 -11.69
C PHE A 41 3.50 -11.27 -13.02
N HIS A 42 4.64 -11.65 -13.60
CA HIS A 42 5.05 -11.18 -14.93
C HIS A 42 4.08 -11.66 -16.02
N ARG A 43 3.67 -12.93 -16.00
CA ARG A 43 2.66 -13.46 -16.94
C ARG A 43 1.33 -12.72 -16.83
N ALA A 44 0.89 -12.39 -15.61
CA ALA A 44 -0.35 -11.66 -15.39
C ALA A 44 -0.24 -10.19 -15.86
N ALA A 45 0.92 -9.55 -15.66
CA ALA A 45 1.20 -8.23 -16.22
C ALA A 45 1.21 -8.25 -17.76
N ASP A 46 1.83 -9.25 -18.38
CA ASP A 46 1.86 -9.40 -19.83
C ASP A 46 0.47 -9.67 -20.42
N TYR A 47 -0.36 -10.46 -19.72
CA TYR A 47 -1.77 -10.62 -20.05
C TYR A 47 -2.51 -9.26 -20.03
N CYS A 48 -2.33 -8.47 -18.98
CA CYS A 48 -2.97 -7.16 -18.87
C CYS A 48 -2.45 -6.11 -19.85
N ARG A 49 -1.20 -6.24 -20.33
CA ARG A 49 -0.65 -5.38 -21.39
C ARG A 49 -1.23 -5.67 -22.77
N SER A 50 -1.52 -6.93 -23.07
CA SER A 50 -1.68 -7.41 -24.45
C SER A 50 -3.13 -7.50 -24.94
N VAL A 51 -4.11 -7.82 -24.08
CA VAL A 51 -5.38 -8.39 -24.57
C VAL A 51 -6.67 -7.68 -24.09
N VAL A 52 -6.62 -6.71 -23.19
CA VAL A 52 -7.84 -6.36 -22.41
C VAL A 52 -8.49 -5.01 -22.72
N VAL A 53 -9.83 -5.05 -22.80
CA VAL A 53 -10.72 -3.88 -22.83
C VAL A 53 -10.42 -3.00 -21.63
N ARG A 54 -10.10 -1.72 -21.88
CA ARG A 54 -9.78 -0.74 -20.85
C ARG A 54 -11.06 -0.06 -20.31
N PRO A 55 -11.06 0.43 -19.06
CA PRO A 55 -9.96 0.37 -18.10
C PRO A 55 -9.91 -0.91 -17.27
N ILE A 56 -10.98 -1.71 -17.22
CA ILE A 56 -11.06 -2.92 -16.39
C ILE A 56 -11.44 -4.12 -17.24
N ALA A 57 -10.74 -5.22 -17.01
CA ALA A 57 -11.09 -6.51 -17.57
C ALA A 57 -10.76 -7.66 -16.63
N LEU A 58 -11.52 -8.73 -16.74
CA LEU A 58 -11.36 -9.95 -15.97
C LEU A 58 -11.06 -11.09 -16.94
N SER A 59 -10.04 -11.91 -16.64
CA SER A 59 -9.75 -13.10 -17.43
C SER A 59 -10.94 -14.08 -17.45
N GLU A 60 -11.02 -14.91 -18.48
CA GLU A 60 -12.13 -15.86 -18.64
C GLU A 60 -12.24 -16.83 -17.45
N ASP A 61 -11.09 -17.25 -16.93
CA ASP A 61 -10.99 -18.09 -15.74
C ASP A 61 -11.13 -17.32 -14.42
N GLN A 62 -11.35 -16.00 -14.48
CA GLN A 62 -11.52 -15.09 -13.35
C GLN A 62 -10.35 -15.06 -12.36
N ALA A 63 -9.15 -15.48 -12.78
CA ALA A 63 -7.96 -15.47 -11.95
C ALA A 63 -7.20 -14.14 -11.97
N ILE A 64 -7.36 -13.33 -13.03
CA ILE A 64 -6.66 -12.06 -13.22
C ILE A 64 -7.66 -10.95 -13.49
N LEU A 65 -7.67 -9.93 -12.63
CA LEU A 65 -8.38 -8.68 -12.84
C LEU A 65 -7.37 -7.59 -13.21
N CYS A 66 -7.48 -7.06 -14.43
CA CYS A 66 -6.66 -5.97 -14.92
C CYS A 66 -7.35 -4.63 -14.66
N LEU A 67 -6.60 -3.66 -14.12
CA LEU A 67 -6.93 -2.23 -14.18
C LEU A 67 -5.80 -1.51 -14.93
N ASP A 68 -6.14 -0.94 -16.08
CA ASP A 68 -5.23 -0.16 -16.93
C ASP A 68 -5.87 1.18 -17.30
N GLY A 69 -5.48 2.23 -16.57
CA GLY A 69 -5.94 3.60 -16.80
C GLY A 69 -6.30 4.35 -15.52
N ARG A 70 -7.06 5.44 -15.67
CA ARG A 70 -7.55 6.25 -14.54
C ARG A 70 -8.68 5.52 -13.81
N ILE A 71 -8.76 5.76 -12.51
CA ILE A 71 -9.89 5.34 -11.68
C ILE A 71 -11.00 6.37 -11.87
N GLU A 72 -11.98 6.04 -12.71
CA GLU A 72 -13.10 6.94 -12.99
C GLU A 72 -14.18 6.85 -11.91
N LYS A 73 -15.04 7.87 -11.82
CA LYS A 73 -16.23 7.82 -10.95
C LYS A 73 -17.12 6.64 -11.35
N ASN A 74 -17.60 5.90 -10.35
CA ASN A 74 -18.38 4.67 -10.56
C ASN A 74 -17.59 3.56 -11.28
N ALA A 75 -16.26 3.55 -11.17
CA ALA A 75 -15.44 2.51 -11.78
C ALA A 75 -15.92 1.11 -11.40
N TYR A 76 -15.73 0.20 -12.34
CA TYR A 76 -16.38 -1.11 -12.43
C TYR A 76 -15.98 -2.05 -11.28
N VAL A 77 -16.64 -1.92 -10.12
CA VAL A 77 -16.54 -2.87 -9.01
C VAL A 77 -17.13 -4.23 -9.39
N SER A 78 -18.08 -4.27 -10.32
CA SER A 78 -18.80 -5.50 -10.70
C SER A 78 -17.89 -6.62 -11.26
N PRO A 79 -16.95 -6.35 -12.20
CA PRO A 79 -15.91 -7.32 -12.55
C PRO A 79 -15.07 -7.79 -11.35
N ALA A 80 -14.67 -6.88 -10.45
CA ALA A 80 -13.87 -7.22 -9.29
C ALA A 80 -14.57 -8.19 -8.34
N LYS A 81 -15.90 -8.08 -8.22
CA LYS A 81 -16.72 -9.03 -7.46
C LYS A 81 -16.70 -10.45 -8.04
N LYS A 82 -16.27 -10.65 -9.28
CA LYS A 82 -16.16 -11.99 -9.90
C LYS A 82 -14.73 -12.55 -9.83
N LEU A 83 -13.75 -11.76 -9.40
CA LEU A 83 -12.39 -12.25 -9.17
C LEU A 83 -12.42 -13.42 -8.18
N LYS A 84 -11.72 -14.51 -8.51
CA LYS A 84 -11.57 -15.67 -7.62
C LYS A 84 -10.87 -15.26 -6.32
N GLU A 85 -11.18 -15.98 -5.25
CA GLU A 85 -10.45 -15.87 -3.99
C GLU A 85 -8.95 -16.13 -4.22
N GLY A 86 -8.09 -15.25 -3.71
CA GLY A 86 -6.64 -15.30 -3.94
C GLY A 86 -6.20 -14.95 -5.36
N GLY A 87 -7.09 -14.40 -6.20
CA GLY A 87 -6.77 -13.98 -7.56
C GLY A 87 -5.80 -12.80 -7.62
N LEU A 88 -5.27 -12.52 -8.81
CA LEU A 88 -4.32 -11.43 -9.06
C LEU A 88 -5.07 -10.18 -9.49
N PHE A 89 -4.89 -9.08 -8.77
CA PHE A 89 -5.31 -7.76 -9.22
C PHE A 89 -4.10 -7.01 -9.78
N VAL A 90 -4.06 -6.88 -11.09
CA VAL A 90 -2.92 -6.32 -11.81
C VAL A 90 -3.24 -4.90 -12.24
N VAL A 91 -2.45 -3.93 -11.79
CA VAL A 91 -2.77 -2.51 -11.91
C VAL A 91 -1.64 -1.69 -12.54
N ARG A 92 -2.04 -0.84 -13.49
CA ARG A 92 -1.31 0.33 -13.96
C ARG A 92 -2.24 1.53 -13.92
N SER A 93 -2.00 2.48 -13.02
CA SER A 93 -2.91 3.60 -12.84
C SER A 93 -2.24 4.84 -12.28
N ALA A 94 -2.57 5.99 -12.87
CA ALA A 94 -2.22 7.31 -12.35
C ALA A 94 -3.10 7.77 -11.16
N GLY A 95 -3.98 6.90 -10.65
CA GLY A 95 -4.98 7.24 -9.64
C GLY A 95 -6.28 7.74 -10.27
N GLY A 96 -6.99 8.61 -9.55
CA GLY A 96 -8.34 9.08 -9.89
C GLY A 96 -9.28 8.97 -8.70
N ASP A 97 -10.59 8.85 -8.96
CA ASP A 97 -11.64 8.97 -7.95
C ASP A 97 -11.42 8.14 -6.68
N ILE A 98 -11.23 8.85 -5.57
CA ILE A 98 -10.97 8.29 -4.23
C ILE A 98 -12.06 7.31 -3.81
N ALA A 99 -13.33 7.67 -3.99
CA ALA A 99 -14.44 6.84 -3.53
C ALA A 99 -14.47 5.50 -4.28
N SER A 100 -14.28 5.54 -5.59
CA SER A 100 -14.20 4.35 -6.44
C SER A 100 -12.96 3.50 -6.15
N ALA A 101 -11.82 4.13 -5.83
CA ALA A 101 -10.60 3.44 -5.42
C ALA A 101 -10.79 2.67 -4.10
N ILE A 102 -11.42 3.30 -3.09
CA ILE A 102 -11.74 2.66 -1.81
C ILE A 102 -12.76 1.52 -2.02
N ALA A 103 -13.82 1.76 -2.79
CA ALA A 103 -14.84 0.73 -3.05
C ALA A 103 -14.25 -0.50 -3.76
N LEU A 104 -13.33 -0.29 -4.72
CA LEU A 104 -12.59 -1.38 -5.34
C LEU A 104 -11.67 -2.08 -4.34
N ALA A 105 -10.94 -1.32 -3.51
CA ALA A 105 -10.03 -1.86 -2.51
C ALA A 105 -10.73 -2.74 -1.46
N GLU A 106 -11.97 -2.45 -1.09
CA GLU A 106 -12.75 -3.32 -0.19
C GLU A 106 -13.09 -4.65 -0.86
N VAL A 107 -13.51 -4.64 -2.13
CA VAL A 107 -13.76 -5.89 -2.86
C VAL A 107 -12.48 -6.71 -3.04
N LEU A 108 -11.35 -6.07 -3.32
CA LEU A 108 -10.07 -6.77 -3.46
C LEU A 108 -9.66 -7.44 -2.14
N ARG A 109 -9.90 -6.79 -1.00
CA ARG A 109 -9.69 -7.37 0.33
C ARG A 109 -10.61 -8.55 0.60
N GLU A 110 -11.89 -8.43 0.29
CA GLU A 110 -12.87 -9.53 0.44
C GLU A 110 -12.44 -10.76 -0.35
N ARG A 111 -11.80 -10.56 -1.51
CA ARG A 111 -11.26 -11.63 -2.37
C ARG A 111 -9.87 -12.12 -1.95
N ARG A 112 -9.25 -11.54 -0.92
CA ARG A 112 -7.84 -11.74 -0.57
C ARG A 112 -6.92 -11.67 -1.79
N ALA A 113 -7.21 -10.74 -2.70
CA ALA A 113 -6.48 -10.61 -3.96
C ALA A 113 -5.02 -10.24 -3.70
N VAL A 114 -4.10 -10.70 -4.54
CA VAL A 114 -2.72 -10.21 -4.55
C VAL A 114 -2.64 -9.04 -5.51
N VAL A 115 -2.21 -7.88 -5.02
CA VAL A 115 -2.04 -6.69 -5.87
C VAL A 115 -0.71 -6.78 -6.60
N VAL A 116 -0.71 -6.61 -7.92
CA VAL A 116 0.49 -6.62 -8.76
C VAL A 116 0.56 -5.31 -9.51
N VAL A 117 1.56 -4.48 -9.21
CA VAL A 117 1.77 -3.21 -9.91
C VAL A 117 2.74 -3.42 -11.06
N TYR A 118 2.32 -3.03 -12.28
CA TYR A 118 3.20 -2.93 -13.44
C TYR A 118 3.20 -1.49 -13.96
N ASP A 119 4.35 -1.03 -14.46
CA ASP A 119 4.63 0.33 -14.94
C ASP A 119 4.46 1.45 -13.90
N HIS A 120 3.25 1.71 -13.40
CA HIS A 120 3.03 2.73 -12.35
C HIS A 120 1.75 2.56 -11.53
N CYS A 121 1.79 3.03 -10.29
CA CYS A 121 0.64 3.16 -9.39
C CYS A 121 0.78 4.45 -8.59
N LEU A 122 0.04 5.49 -8.98
CA LEU A 122 0.19 6.84 -8.44
C LEU A 122 -1.06 7.28 -7.68
N SER A 123 -0.90 8.25 -6.79
CA SER A 123 -2.00 8.93 -6.12
C SER A 123 -3.01 7.95 -5.48
N SER A 124 -4.30 8.02 -5.82
CA SER A 124 -5.32 7.07 -5.35
C SER A 124 -4.98 5.59 -5.56
N CYS A 125 -4.22 5.23 -6.60
CA CYS A 125 -3.73 3.86 -6.74
C CYS A 125 -2.77 3.50 -5.58
N ALA A 126 -1.75 4.33 -5.33
CA ALA A 126 -0.79 4.11 -4.25
C ALA A 126 -1.43 4.20 -2.86
N ASN A 127 -2.41 5.10 -2.70
CA ASN A 127 -3.10 5.37 -1.44
C ASN A 127 -4.09 4.26 -1.07
N TYR A 128 -4.77 3.63 -2.03
CA TYR A 128 -5.88 2.71 -1.75
C TYR A 128 -5.69 1.33 -2.36
N LEU A 129 -5.26 1.26 -3.63
CA LEU A 129 -5.19 -0.02 -4.35
C LEU A 129 -3.94 -0.83 -3.99
N LEU A 130 -2.79 -0.17 -3.82
CA LEU A 130 -1.55 -0.85 -3.41
C LEU A 130 -1.68 -1.55 -2.06
N ILE A 131 -2.42 -0.94 -1.14
CA ILE A 131 -2.66 -1.45 0.22
C ILE A 131 -4.06 -2.05 0.36
N ALA A 132 -4.65 -2.48 -0.76
CA ALA A 132 -6.01 -3.00 -0.84
C ALA A 132 -6.16 -4.39 -0.22
N SER A 133 -5.10 -5.16 -0.03
CA SER A 133 -5.18 -6.53 0.49
C SER A 133 -4.00 -6.84 1.39
N ASP A 134 -3.82 -8.09 1.79
CA ASP A 134 -2.73 -8.52 2.66
C ASP A 134 -1.37 -8.53 1.94
N GLN A 135 -1.37 -8.59 0.60
CA GLN A 135 -0.15 -8.73 -0.20
C GLN A 135 -0.17 -7.84 -1.45
N ALA A 136 0.97 -7.23 -1.72
CA ALA A 136 1.23 -6.47 -2.93
C ALA A 136 2.65 -6.71 -3.46
N HIS A 137 2.78 -6.78 -4.77
CA HIS A 137 4.04 -6.94 -5.48
C HIS A 137 4.22 -5.82 -6.50
N VAL A 138 5.37 -5.14 -6.43
CA VAL A 138 5.74 -4.09 -7.38
C VAL A 138 6.82 -4.63 -8.30
N LEU A 139 6.46 -4.79 -9.57
CA LEU A 139 7.37 -5.36 -10.57
C LEU A 139 8.54 -4.43 -10.86
N LYS A 140 9.65 -5.01 -11.34
CA LYS A 140 10.84 -4.25 -11.71
C LYS A 140 10.49 -3.15 -12.72
N GLY A 141 10.96 -1.94 -12.44
CA GLY A 141 10.72 -0.77 -13.28
C GLY A 141 9.32 -0.15 -13.13
N ALA A 142 8.49 -0.65 -12.20
CA ALA A 142 7.25 0.01 -11.86
C ALA A 142 7.48 1.15 -10.85
N LEU A 143 6.81 2.28 -11.06
CA LEU A 143 6.90 3.45 -10.19
C LEU A 143 5.65 3.55 -9.30
N VAL A 144 5.85 3.54 -7.99
CA VAL A 144 4.78 3.86 -7.02
C VAL A 144 5.09 5.22 -6.41
N ALA A 145 4.13 6.13 -6.49
CA ALA A 145 4.26 7.45 -5.88
C ALA A 145 2.98 7.86 -5.15
N TRP A 146 3.15 8.36 -3.94
CA TRP A 146 2.09 8.96 -3.15
C TRP A 146 2.07 10.47 -3.39
N ASP A 147 0.88 11.03 -3.34
CA ASP A 147 0.65 12.47 -3.36
C ASP A 147 -0.62 12.82 -2.57
N TYR A 148 -0.86 14.12 -2.41
CA TYR A 148 -2.16 14.64 -2.00
C TYR A 148 -3.00 14.88 -3.24
N GLU A 149 -3.92 13.96 -3.51
CA GLU A 149 -4.88 14.11 -4.60
C GLU A 149 -5.73 15.37 -4.43
N SER A 150 -6.00 16.01 -5.56
CA SER A 150 -6.92 17.11 -5.74
C SER A 150 -8.08 16.72 -6.65
N SER A 151 -9.28 17.19 -6.29
CA SER A 151 -10.44 17.11 -7.17
C SER A 151 -10.46 18.21 -8.25
N ASP A 152 -9.55 19.19 -8.17
CA ASP A 152 -9.43 20.25 -9.16
C ASP A 152 -8.53 19.80 -10.33
N PRO A 153 -9.08 19.64 -11.55
CA PRO A 153 -8.29 19.25 -12.71
C PRO A 153 -7.23 20.30 -13.10
N ALA A 154 -7.39 21.57 -12.68
CA ALA A 154 -6.37 22.60 -12.89
C ALA A 154 -5.22 22.52 -11.88
N LEU A 155 -5.38 21.78 -10.78
CA LEU A 155 -4.40 21.65 -9.69
C LEU A 155 -4.38 20.19 -9.18
N PRO A 156 -3.89 19.20 -9.95
CA PRO A 156 -4.12 17.77 -9.67
C PRO A 156 -3.41 17.23 -8.42
N SER A 157 -2.39 17.94 -7.90
CA SER A 157 -1.82 17.65 -6.59
C SER A 157 -1.71 18.90 -5.73
N CYS A 158 -1.98 18.74 -4.44
CA CYS A 158 -2.04 19.87 -3.51
C CYS A 158 -1.40 19.50 -2.17
N ALA A 159 -0.08 19.62 -2.09
CA ALA A 159 0.62 19.54 -0.82
C ALA A 159 0.93 20.95 -0.31
N LYS A 160 0.69 21.20 0.97
CA LYS A 160 1.19 22.35 1.72
C LYS A 160 1.78 21.87 3.03
N PHE A 161 2.59 22.70 3.69
CA PHE A 161 3.00 22.40 5.06
C PHE A 161 1.89 22.75 6.07
N ALA A 162 1.75 21.93 7.11
CA ALA A 162 1.01 22.28 8.32
C ALA A 162 1.65 23.51 8.97
N MET A 163 0.82 24.37 9.59
CA MET A 163 1.35 25.48 10.39
C MET A 163 1.88 24.97 11.75
N GLU A 164 1.36 23.84 12.20
CA GLU A 164 1.76 23.20 13.44
C GLU A 164 2.88 22.19 13.19
N LYS A 165 3.79 22.09 14.16
CA LYS A 165 4.85 21.08 14.15
C LYS A 165 4.30 19.76 14.69
N THR A 166 4.74 18.65 14.12
CA THR A 166 4.47 17.33 14.70
C THR A 166 5.25 17.15 16.02
N ARG A 167 4.97 16.06 16.74
CA ARG A 167 5.71 15.67 17.94
C ARG A 167 7.23 15.54 17.72
N ASP A 168 7.68 15.30 16.49
CA ASP A 168 9.10 15.24 16.11
C ASP A 168 9.74 16.62 15.83
N GLY A 169 8.96 17.70 15.91
CA GLY A 169 9.43 19.08 15.73
C GLY A 169 9.50 19.57 14.28
N ASP A 170 9.09 18.77 13.30
CA ASP A 170 9.02 19.17 11.89
C ASP A 170 7.59 19.57 11.47
N TYR A 171 7.45 20.26 10.34
CA TYR A 171 6.15 20.57 9.75
C TYR A 171 5.68 19.42 8.89
N ARG A 172 4.47 18.90 9.11
CA ARG A 172 3.88 17.85 8.26
C ARG A 172 3.50 18.38 6.89
N LEU A 173 3.54 17.53 5.86
CA LEU A 173 2.75 17.82 4.67
C LEU A 173 1.27 17.62 5.03
N GLN A 174 0.41 18.40 4.40
CA GLN A 174 -1.03 18.29 4.51
C GLN A 174 -1.65 18.64 3.16
N ARG A 175 -2.92 18.25 2.98
CA ARG A 175 -3.68 18.65 1.80
C ARG A 175 -3.78 20.18 1.76
N GLY A 176 -3.45 20.75 0.60
CA GLY A 176 -3.50 22.17 0.24
C GLY A 176 -4.92 22.75 0.21
N SER A 177 -5.04 23.97 -0.30
CA SER A 177 -6.32 24.68 -0.50
C SER A 177 -7.16 24.16 -1.67
N CYS A 178 -6.98 22.91 -2.06
CA CYS A 178 -7.81 22.24 -3.06
C CYS A 178 -9.11 21.78 -2.41
N GLN A 179 -9.80 22.76 -1.84
CA GLN A 179 -11.08 22.56 -1.22
C GLN A 179 -12.08 22.22 -2.33
N PRO A 180 -12.98 21.26 -2.06
CA PRO A 180 -14.12 21.05 -2.92
C PRO A 180 -14.89 22.37 -3.09
N SER A 181 -15.60 22.51 -4.19
CA SER A 181 -16.59 23.58 -4.29
C SER A 181 -17.61 23.42 -3.15
N ALA A 182 -18.27 24.50 -2.73
CA ALA A 182 -19.31 24.41 -1.68
C ALA A 182 -20.44 23.42 -2.04
N ALA A 183 -20.68 23.17 -3.33
CA ALA A 183 -21.65 22.19 -3.81
C ALA A 183 -21.23 20.73 -3.53
N ASP A 184 -19.95 20.48 -3.30
CA ASP A 184 -19.38 19.14 -3.11
C ASP A 184 -19.05 18.82 -1.64
N GLU A 185 -19.31 19.74 -0.70
CA GLU A 185 -18.87 19.61 0.69
C GLU A 185 -19.43 18.36 1.40
N ALA A 186 -20.70 18.03 1.16
CA ALA A 186 -21.33 16.83 1.71
C ALA A 186 -20.69 15.54 1.17
N GLN A 187 -20.52 15.47 -0.15
CA GLN A 187 -19.85 14.33 -0.80
C GLN A 187 -18.41 14.19 -0.32
N TRP A 188 -17.72 15.32 -0.17
CA TRP A 188 -16.34 15.33 0.32
C TRP A 188 -16.23 14.85 1.75
N ARG A 189 -17.15 15.24 2.63
CA ARG A 189 -17.19 14.72 4.01
C ARG A 189 -17.35 13.21 4.03
N ASP A 190 -18.19 12.66 3.17
CA ASP A 190 -18.38 11.20 3.07
C ASP A 190 -17.11 10.51 2.56
N ILE A 191 -16.39 11.12 1.60
CA ILE A 191 -15.08 10.64 1.14
C ILE A 191 -14.05 10.67 2.28
N LEU A 192 -13.98 11.75 3.06
CA LEU A 192 -13.06 11.85 4.21
C LEU A 192 -13.36 10.79 5.28
N LEU A 193 -14.64 10.52 5.55
CA LEU A 193 -15.06 9.47 6.47
C LEU A 193 -14.65 8.09 5.95
N ALA A 194 -14.87 7.81 4.66
CA ALA A 194 -14.45 6.57 4.03
C ALA A 194 -12.93 6.40 4.04
N GLN A 195 -12.16 7.45 3.74
CA GLN A 195 -10.69 7.45 3.85
C GLN A 195 -10.23 7.14 5.27
N THR A 196 -10.83 7.81 6.26
CA THR A 196 -10.49 7.60 7.67
C THR A 196 -10.74 6.17 8.11
N ALA A 197 -11.90 5.60 7.74
CA ALA A 197 -12.24 4.21 8.01
C ALA A 197 -11.25 3.26 7.33
N PHE A 198 -10.97 3.48 6.03
CA PHE A 198 -10.03 2.70 5.24
C PHE A 198 -8.65 2.63 5.93
N TYR A 199 -8.03 3.78 6.21
CA TYR A 199 -6.70 3.79 6.83
C TYR A 199 -6.69 3.21 8.24
N ARG A 200 -7.71 3.46 9.06
CA ARG A 200 -7.80 2.81 10.38
C ARG A 200 -7.71 1.29 10.28
N GLU A 201 -8.28 0.72 9.24
CA GLU A 201 -8.24 -0.72 9.00
C GLU A 201 -6.95 -1.20 8.35
N ARG A 202 -6.31 -0.39 7.48
CA ARG A 202 -5.11 -0.81 6.71
C ARG A 202 -3.78 -0.48 7.36
N MET A 203 -3.75 0.45 8.31
CA MET A 203 -2.51 0.92 8.94
C MET A 203 -2.22 0.18 10.24
N VAL A 204 -0.93 0.03 10.54
CA VAL A 204 -0.46 -0.51 11.83
C VAL A 204 -0.76 0.50 12.95
N ASP A 205 -0.52 1.79 12.70
CA ASP A 205 -0.87 2.88 13.61
C ASP A 205 -2.31 3.36 13.35
N PRO A 206 -3.24 3.25 14.32
CA PRO A 206 -4.61 3.73 14.15
C PRO A 206 -4.72 5.25 14.06
N TYR A 207 -3.66 5.99 14.40
CA TYR A 207 -3.56 7.45 14.28
C TYR A 207 -2.77 7.89 13.05
N PHE A 208 -2.54 6.98 12.11
CA PHE A 208 -1.89 7.32 10.85
C PHE A 208 -2.66 8.40 10.10
N GLU A 209 -1.93 9.41 9.62
CA GLU A 209 -2.45 10.47 8.76
C GLU A 209 -1.94 10.24 7.34
N PRO A 210 -2.83 10.02 6.35
CA PRO A 210 -2.45 9.80 4.97
C PRO A 210 -2.14 11.09 4.20
N PRO A 211 -1.42 11.00 3.06
CA PRO A 211 -0.58 9.91 2.59
C PRO A 211 0.68 9.73 3.46
N PRO A 212 1.39 8.59 3.36
CA PRO A 212 2.61 8.35 4.12
C PRO A 212 3.71 9.32 3.70
N ASP A 213 4.37 9.96 4.67
CA ASP A 213 5.55 10.80 4.44
C ASP A 213 6.66 10.49 5.45
N ASN A 214 7.81 11.12 5.28
CA ASN A 214 8.87 11.08 6.29
C ASN A 214 9.64 12.41 6.35
N ARG A 215 10.52 12.51 7.35
CA ARG A 215 11.34 13.70 7.59
C ARG A 215 12.20 14.12 6.39
N TYR A 216 12.77 13.18 5.66
CA TYR A 216 13.59 13.47 4.48
C TYR A 216 12.74 14.13 3.39
N LEU A 217 11.61 13.50 3.04
CA LEU A 217 10.67 14.01 2.04
C LEU A 217 10.19 15.42 2.38
N ARG A 218 9.83 15.65 3.65
CA ARG A 218 9.43 16.98 4.14
C ARG A 218 10.51 18.03 3.95
N LYS A 219 11.78 17.69 4.18
CA LYS A 219 12.89 18.63 3.94
C LYS A 219 13.08 18.92 2.45
N VAL A 220 13.03 17.88 1.60
CA VAL A 220 13.18 18.05 0.16
C VAL A 220 12.05 18.90 -0.40
N VAL A 221 10.79 18.57 -0.10
CA VAL A 221 9.63 19.37 -0.53
C VAL A 221 9.80 20.82 -0.09
N LYS A 222 10.15 21.07 1.19
CA LYS A 222 10.40 22.43 1.70
C LYS A 222 11.46 23.20 0.91
N SER A 223 12.49 22.54 0.39
CA SER A 223 13.52 23.19 -0.41
C SER A 223 13.12 23.50 -1.86
N LEU A 224 12.06 22.88 -2.38
CA LEU A 224 11.66 23.06 -3.79
C LEU A 224 11.03 24.42 -4.06
N ASN A 225 10.24 24.95 -3.13
CA ASN A 225 9.56 26.24 -3.27
C ASN A 225 9.51 26.96 -1.91
N PRO A 226 10.64 27.58 -1.48
CA PRO A 226 10.73 28.21 -0.17
C PRO A 226 9.74 29.38 0.01
N ASP A 227 9.31 30.01 -1.09
CA ASP A 227 8.54 31.25 -1.05
C ASP A 227 7.02 31.05 -1.15
N THR A 228 6.55 30.03 -1.88
CA THR A 228 5.10 29.86 -2.16
C THR A 228 4.39 28.97 -1.16
N HIS A 229 5.12 28.06 -0.49
CA HIS A 229 4.58 26.99 0.36
C HIS A 229 3.49 26.11 -0.30
N ALA A 230 3.31 26.22 -1.61
CA ALA A 230 2.35 25.46 -2.40
C ALA A 230 3.11 24.59 -3.40
N TYR A 231 2.83 23.28 -3.35
CA TYR A 231 3.53 22.27 -4.13
C TYR A 231 2.52 21.56 -5.03
N HIS A 232 2.56 21.93 -6.31
CA HIS A 232 1.75 21.34 -7.35
C HIS A 232 2.56 20.33 -8.16
N TYR A 233 1.88 19.29 -8.65
CA TYR A 233 2.45 18.21 -9.44
C TYR A 233 3.64 17.53 -8.75
N ILE A 234 3.55 17.30 -7.44
CA ILE A 234 4.58 16.62 -6.66
C ILE A 234 4.01 15.35 -6.04
N GLY A 235 4.67 14.23 -6.33
CA GLY A 235 4.53 13.00 -5.57
C GLY A 235 5.88 12.54 -5.03
N TRP A 236 5.88 11.45 -4.30
CA TRP A 236 7.11 10.87 -3.75
C TRP A 236 7.03 9.36 -3.66
N THR A 237 8.18 8.71 -3.78
CA THR A 237 8.33 7.30 -3.43
C THR A 237 8.43 7.16 -1.91
N LEU A 238 8.21 5.96 -1.40
CA LEU A 238 8.38 5.64 0.01
C LEU A 238 9.28 4.42 0.13
N HIS A 239 10.37 4.54 0.86
CA HIS A 239 11.37 3.48 0.94
C HIS A 239 10.79 2.22 1.60
N PRO A 240 10.96 1.01 1.02
CA PRO A 240 10.32 -0.22 1.51
C PRO A 240 10.59 -0.58 2.98
N ARG A 241 11.74 -0.15 3.53
CA ARG A 241 12.06 -0.27 4.96
C ARG A 241 10.99 0.29 5.91
N TYR A 242 10.14 1.21 5.44
CA TYR A 242 9.07 1.79 6.25
C TYR A 242 7.77 0.99 6.22
N PHE A 243 7.55 0.13 5.21
CA PHE A 243 6.23 -0.48 4.97
C PHE A 243 5.75 -1.34 6.12
N ALA A 244 6.59 -2.22 6.66
CA ALA A 244 6.20 -3.13 7.75
C ALA A 244 5.78 -2.40 9.04
N ARG A 245 6.13 -1.12 9.19
CA ARG A 245 5.71 -0.28 10.33
C ARG A 245 4.48 0.58 10.03
N LEU A 246 4.17 0.77 8.76
CA LEU A 246 3.10 1.64 8.31
C LEU A 246 1.86 0.83 7.94
N PHE A 247 2.01 -0.18 7.09
CA PHE A 247 0.91 -0.93 6.49
C PHE A 247 0.78 -2.32 7.10
N LYS A 248 -0.46 -2.81 7.19
CA LYS A 248 -0.73 -4.24 7.43
C LYS A 248 -0.46 -5.08 6.18
N THR A 249 -0.56 -4.48 5.00
CA THR A 249 -0.20 -5.10 3.72
C THR A 249 1.30 -5.37 3.64
N THR A 250 1.67 -6.60 3.26
CA THR A 250 3.04 -6.93 2.89
C THR A 250 3.30 -6.48 1.47
N ILE A 251 4.15 -5.46 1.30
CA ILE A 251 4.49 -4.91 -0.02
C ILE A 251 5.93 -5.32 -0.37
N VAL A 252 6.09 -6.07 -1.47
CA VAL A 252 7.38 -6.55 -1.96
C VAL A 252 7.73 -5.86 -3.27
N TYR A 253 8.87 -5.17 -3.31
CA TYR A 253 9.43 -4.62 -4.54
C TYR A 253 10.41 -5.62 -5.14
N GLU A 254 10.31 -5.87 -6.44
CA GLU A 254 11.37 -6.60 -7.16
C GLU A 254 12.65 -5.76 -7.25
N SER A 255 12.50 -4.44 -7.42
CA SER A 255 13.57 -3.46 -7.39
C SER A 255 12.98 -2.12 -6.96
N TYR A 256 13.56 -1.51 -5.93
CA TYR A 256 13.28 -0.12 -5.57
C TYR A 256 14.33 0.78 -6.22
N PRO A 257 13.99 2.01 -6.68
CA PRO A 257 14.98 2.92 -7.23
C PRO A 257 16.13 3.17 -6.25
N ASN A 258 17.36 3.33 -6.75
CA ASN A 258 18.53 3.52 -5.89
C ASN A 258 18.84 5.01 -5.66
N GLU A 259 18.36 5.88 -6.54
CA GLU A 259 18.63 7.30 -6.52
C GLU A 259 17.56 8.11 -7.26
N GLN A 260 17.59 9.43 -7.09
CA GLN A 260 16.67 10.36 -7.75
C GLN A 260 16.76 10.30 -9.28
N ALA A 261 17.96 10.11 -9.85
CA ALA A 261 18.13 10.05 -11.31
C ALA A 261 17.36 8.88 -11.93
N GLU A 262 17.30 7.73 -11.25
CA GLU A 262 16.52 6.57 -11.69
C GLU A 262 15.01 6.88 -11.64
N VAL A 263 14.54 7.56 -10.59
CA VAL A 263 13.14 8.03 -10.50
C VAL A 263 12.80 9.00 -11.63
N ASP A 264 13.69 9.94 -11.94
CA ASP A 264 13.51 10.90 -13.02
C ASP A 264 13.44 10.21 -14.40
N GLU A 265 14.27 9.18 -14.64
CA GLU A 265 14.19 8.34 -15.84
C GLU A 265 12.84 7.60 -15.93
N MET A 266 12.36 7.04 -14.81
CA MET A 266 11.05 6.39 -14.78
C MET A 266 9.92 7.37 -15.09
N VAL A 267 9.93 8.56 -14.48
CA VAL A 267 8.96 9.63 -14.75
C VAL A 267 8.95 10.00 -16.24
N ALA A 268 10.12 10.19 -16.83
CA ALA A 268 10.26 10.53 -18.25
C ALA A 268 9.73 9.41 -19.16
N ARG A 269 10.11 8.15 -18.90
CA ARG A 269 9.67 6.97 -19.66
C ARG A 269 8.15 6.77 -19.58
N LEU A 270 7.55 7.08 -18.44
CA LEU A 270 6.13 6.94 -18.20
C LEU A 270 5.30 8.15 -18.67
N HIS A 271 5.96 9.19 -19.20
CA HIS A 271 5.34 10.45 -19.63
C HIS A 271 4.47 11.10 -18.55
N LEU A 272 4.93 11.06 -17.30
CA LEU A 272 4.20 11.65 -16.18
C LEU A 272 4.45 13.16 -16.13
N ASP A 273 3.37 13.94 -16.12
CA ASP A 273 3.41 15.39 -15.93
C ASP A 273 3.48 15.73 -14.43
N MET A 274 4.45 15.13 -13.73
CA MET A 274 4.68 15.39 -12.31
C MET A 274 6.14 15.16 -11.92
N ARG A 275 6.57 15.87 -10.89
CA ARG A 275 7.83 15.59 -10.21
C ARG A 275 7.61 14.50 -9.16
N VAL A 276 8.45 13.47 -9.17
CA VAL A 276 8.45 12.43 -8.13
C VAL A 276 9.74 12.52 -7.33
N ILE A 277 9.62 12.71 -6.02
CA ILE A 277 10.75 12.78 -5.10
C ILE A 277 11.13 11.37 -4.67
N PHE A 278 12.40 11.03 -4.80
CA PHE A 278 12.96 9.78 -4.31
C PHE A 278 13.11 9.82 -2.79
N ASP A 279 12.66 8.77 -2.11
CA ASP A 279 12.94 8.50 -0.70
C ASP A 279 14.06 7.44 -0.53
N PRO A 280 15.26 7.81 -0.04
CA PRO A 280 16.41 6.93 0.10
C PRO A 280 16.40 6.01 1.34
#